data_AF-A0A434RYL3-F1
#
_entry.id   AF-A0A434RYL3-F1
#
_cell.length_a   1.000
_cell.length_b   1.000
_cell.length_c   1.000
_cell.angle_alpha   90.00
_cell.angle_beta   90.00
_cell.angle_gamma   90.00
#
_symmetry.space_group_name_H-M   'P 1'
#
loop_
_entity.id
_entity.type
_entity.pdbx_description
1 polymer ?
#
loop_
_entity_poly.entity_id
_entity_poly.type
_entity_poly.pdbx_seq_one_letter_code
_entity_poly.pdbx_strand_id
1 'polypeptide(L)' 'INTQPGMTPTSLVPEIAAQAGHSFGELLSWMVEDASCLR' A
#
# COMPACT_ATOMS: atom_id res chain seq x y z
N ILE A 1 -13.55 9.10 -5.52
CA ILE A 1 -12.72 7.87 -5.37
C ILE A 1 -11.28 8.31 -5.56
N ASN A 2 -10.40 8.08 -4.57
CA ASN A 2 -8.99 8.44 -4.67
C ASN A 2 -8.21 7.24 -5.24
N THR A 3 -7.83 7.30 -6.52
CA THR A 3 -7.12 6.21 -7.20
C THR A 3 -5.60 6.28 -7.06
N GLN A 4 -5.06 7.39 -6.53
CA GLN A 4 -3.62 7.57 -6.32
C GLN A 4 -3.37 8.23 -4.95
N PRO A 5 -3.46 7.46 -3.86
CA PRO A 5 -3.21 7.98 -2.53
C PRO A 5 -1.73 8.36 -2.33
N GLY A 6 -1.46 9.22 -1.35
CA GLY A 6 -0.10 9.48 -0.88
C GLY A 6 0.51 8.22 -0.27
N MET A 7 1.82 8.03 -0.46
CA MET A 7 2.58 6.85 -0.01
C MET A 7 3.82 7.21 0.84
N THR A 8 3.87 8.41 1.41
CA THR A 8 4.91 8.80 2.38
C THR A 8 4.59 8.25 3.77
N PRO A 9 5.56 8.21 4.72
CA PRO A 9 5.32 7.68 6.07
C PRO A 9 4.19 8.36 6.86
N THR A 10 3.84 9.61 6.52
CA THR A 10 2.75 10.38 7.14
C THR A 10 1.49 10.45 6.26
N SER A 11 1.43 9.66 5.19
CA SER A 11 0.24 9.54 4.34
C SER A 11 -0.80 8.60 4.96
N LEU A 12 -2.07 8.89 4.68
CA LEU A 12 -3.21 8.17 5.28
C LEU A 12 -3.25 6.66 4.96
N VAL A 13 -2.90 6.25 3.73
CA VAL A 13 -2.96 4.82 3.34
C VAL A 13 -1.90 3.98 4.09
N PRO A 14 -0.62 4.38 4.12
CA PRO A 14 0.37 3.74 4.99
C PRO A 14 -0.01 3.71 6.48
N GLU A 15 -0.61 4.78 7.00
CA GLU A 15 -1.07 4.85 8.40
C GLU A 15 -2.17 3.82 8.69
N ILE A 16 -3.18 3.71 7.81
CA ILE A 16 -4.25 2.71 7.94
C ILE A 16 -3.69 1.28 7.88
N ALA A 17 -2.75 1.00 6.96
CA ALA A 17 -2.11 -0.31 6.87
C ALA A 17 -1.36 -0.67 8.16
N ALA A 18 -0.62 0.30 8.73
CA ALA A 18 0.06 0.12 10.01
C ALA A 18 -0.91 -0.15 11.17
N GLN A 19 -2.03 0.58 11.24
CA GLN A 19 -3.11 0.33 12.21
C GLN A 19 -3.75 -1.06 12.04
N ALA A 20 -3.78 -1.58 10.81
CA ALA A 20 -4.24 -2.94 10.50
C ALA A 20 -3.17 -4.02 10.74
N GLY A 21 -1.97 -3.66 11.21
CA GLY A 21 -0.89 -4.61 11.52
C GLY A 21 0.02 -4.96 10.35
N HIS A 22 -0.04 -4.21 9.24
CA HIS A 22 0.83 -4.39 8.08
C HIS A 22 1.93 -3.31 8.03
N SER A 23 3.16 -3.75 7.83
CA SER A 23 4.29 -2.85 7.55
C SER A 23 4.16 -2.21 6.17
N PHE A 24 4.88 -1.09 5.98
CA PHE A 24 4.94 -0.42 4.67
C PHE A 24 5.50 -1.34 3.58
N GLY A 25 6.46 -2.20 3.91
CA GLY A 25 7.01 -3.19 2.98
C GLY A 25 5.98 -4.21 2.53
N GLU A 26 5.19 -4.76 3.46
CA GLU A 26 4.11 -5.70 3.15
C GLU A 26 3.03 -5.08 2.26
N LEU A 27 2.66 -3.82 2.54
CA LEU A 27 1.73 -3.06 1.70
C LEU A 27 2.24 -2.92 0.25
N LEU A 28 3.53 -2.59 0.07
CA LEU A 28 4.14 -2.45 -1.25
C LEU A 28 4.27 -3.80 -1.97
N SER A 29 4.66 -4.86 -1.26
CA SER A 29 4.72 -6.21 -1.83
C SER A 29 3.36 -6.63 -2.38
N TRP A 30 2.30 -6.46 -1.59
CA TRP A 30 0.93 -6.75 -2.03
C TRP A 30 0.54 -5.95 -3.28
N MET A 31 0.81 -4.63 -3.30
CA MET A 31 0.48 -3.79 -4.46
C MET A 31 1.19 -4.24 -5.74
N VAL A 32 2.47 -4.61 -5.66
CA VAL A 32 3.26 -5.02 -6.83
C VAL A 32 2.88 -6.42 -7.30
N GLU A 33 2.58 -7.33 -6.36
CA GLU A 33 2.10 -8.67 -6.67
C GLU A 33 0.74 -8.64 -7.38
N ASP A 34 -0.20 -7.83 -6.90
CA ASP A 34 -1.51 -7.64 -7.52
C ASP A 34 -1.43 -6.90 -8.86
N ALA A 35 -0.52 -5.91 -8.97
CA ALA A 35 -0.27 -5.18 -10.21
C ALA A 35 0.45 -6.02 -11.29
N SER A 36 0.86 -7.26 -10.97
CA SER A 36 1.51 -8.10 -11.97
C SER A 36 0.53 -8.47 -13.08
N CYS A 37 0.83 -8.06 -14.32
CA CYS A 37 0.19 -8.68 -15.46
C CYS A 37 0.63 -10.14 -15.50
N LEU A 38 -0.34 -11.08 -15.52
CA LEU A 38 -0.10 -12.47 -15.87
C LEU A 38 0.79 -12.51 -17.11
N ARG A 39 2.05 -12.90 -16.93
CA ARG A 39 3.00 -13.08 -18.04
C ARG A 39 2.72 -14.40 -18.74
#